data_AF-A0A9P1ME04-F1
#
_entry.id   AF-A0A9P1ME04-F1
#
_cell.length_a   1.000
_cell.length_b   1.000
_cell.length_c   1.000
_cell.angle_alpha   90.00
_cell.angle_beta   90.00
_cell.angle_gamma   90.00
#
_symmetry.space_group_name_H-M   'P 1'
#
loop_
_entity.id
_entity.type
_entity.pdbx_description
1 polymer ?
#
loop_
_entity_poly.entity_id
_entity_poly.type
_entity_poly.pdbx_seq_one_letter_code
_entity_poly.pdbx_strand_id
1 'polypeptide(L)'
;MIVNRMQFSALDTQHAFITSFCLSSKIIEPVRDPKARIKHIQAKARSVDFARKVVTFPAGDLEQSRVGEVFDIPYDKLVIAVGAVTKTFDTPGVKENAIFFKDIGDAQRVKREYGSVLN
;
A
#
# COMPACT_ATOMS: atom_id res chain seq x y z
N MET A 1 11.62 -9.31 10.11
CA MET A 1 10.29 -9.62 9.55
C MET A 1 9.75 -8.34 8.94
N ILE A 2 9.25 -8.40 7.71
CA ILE A 2 8.67 -7.24 7.02
C ILE A 2 7.16 -7.45 6.96
N VAL A 3 6.40 -6.45 7.40
CA VAL A 3 4.94 -6.45 7.30
C VAL A 3 4.52 -5.34 6.38
N ASN A 4 3.87 -5.68 5.26
CA ASN A 4 3.39 -4.70 4.29
C ASN A 4 2.04 -5.15 3.72
N ARG A 5 1.10 -4.21 3.55
CA ARG A 5 -0.19 -4.49 2.91
C ARG A 5 -0.01 -4.82 1.42
N MET A 6 0.95 -4.18 0.76
CA MET A 6 1.24 -4.41 -0.66
C MET A 6 2.39 -5.41 -0.83
N GLN A 7 2.22 -6.38 -1.72
CA GLN A 7 3.28 -7.35 -2.06
C GLN A 7 4.38 -6.75 -2.95
N PHE A 8 4.20 -5.51 -3.41
CA PHE A 8 5.07 -4.82 -4.36
C PHE A 8 5.49 -3.46 -3.80
N SER A 9 6.75 -3.10 -4.00
CA SER A 9 7.24 -1.74 -3.85
C SER A 9 7.36 -1.11 -5.23
N ALA A 10 6.72 0.04 -5.43
CA ALA A 10 6.94 0.84 -6.63
C ALA A 10 8.26 1.58 -6.47
N LEU A 11 9.22 1.35 -7.37
CA LEU A 11 10.39 2.20 -7.49
C LEU A 11 9.98 3.50 -8.18
N ASP A 12 10.55 4.62 -7.74
CA ASP A 12 10.18 5.97 -8.16
C ASP A 12 10.02 6.13 -9.67
N THR A 13 8.78 6.16 -10.16
CA THR A 13 8.48 6.64 -11.53
C THR A 13 7.01 7.08 -11.70
N GLN A 14 6.45 7.80 -10.74
CA GLN A 14 5.09 8.36 -10.87
C GLN A 14 4.94 9.27 -12.11
N HIS A 15 5.99 10.03 -12.46
CA HIS A 15 5.99 10.91 -13.63
C HIS A 15 5.89 10.18 -14.97
N ALA A 16 6.42 8.95 -15.09
CA ALA A 16 6.47 8.23 -16.36
C ALA A 16 5.15 7.55 -16.76
N PHE A 17 4.18 7.45 -15.84
CA PHE A 17 2.94 6.71 -16.10
C PHE A 17 1.91 7.52 -16.91
N ILE A 18 1.96 8.85 -16.83
CA ILE A 18 1.00 9.75 -17.47
C ILE A 18 1.35 9.99 -18.96
N THR A 19 2.62 9.98 -19.33
CA THR A 19 3.07 10.50 -20.63
C THR A 19 3.18 9.52 -21.78
N SER A 20 3.25 8.19 -21.55
CA SER A 20 3.00 7.10 -22.53
C SER A 20 3.83 5.83 -22.19
N PHE A 21 3.18 4.68 -22.34
CA PHE A 21 3.77 3.35 -22.58
C PHE A 21 4.85 2.79 -21.62
N CYS A 22 4.71 2.97 -20.30
CA CYS A 22 5.40 2.06 -19.37
C CYS A 22 4.44 0.96 -18.94
N LEU A 23 4.69 -0.28 -19.40
CA LEU A 23 4.01 -1.47 -18.86
C LEU A 23 4.19 -1.45 -17.34
N SER A 24 3.08 -1.48 -16.60
CA SER A 24 3.05 -1.43 -15.13
C SER A 24 3.96 -2.46 -14.45
N SER A 25 4.34 -3.52 -15.18
CA SER A 25 5.28 -4.57 -14.76
C SER A 25 6.75 -4.16 -14.69
N LYS A 26 7.17 -3.01 -15.24
CA LYS A 26 8.58 -2.54 -15.17
C LYS A 26 8.91 -1.64 -13.97
N ILE A 27 7.90 -1.19 -13.22
CA ILE A 27 8.06 -0.21 -12.11
C ILE A 27 7.85 -0.88 -10.74
N ILE A 28 7.27 -2.08 -10.74
CA ILE A 28 7.03 -2.87 -9.52
C ILE A 28 8.13 -3.89 -9.32
N GLU A 29 8.72 -3.90 -8.14
CA GLU A 29 9.54 -5.02 -7.69
C GLU A 29 8.77 -5.81 -6.63
N PRO A 30 8.73 -7.16 -6.74
CA PRO A 30 8.17 -7.98 -5.70
C PRO A 30 9.01 -7.80 -4.44
N VAL A 31 8.36 -7.48 -3.32
CA VAL A 31 9.03 -7.35 -2.02
C VAL A 31 9.60 -8.70 -1.56
N ARG A 32 9.09 -9.80 -2.12
CA ARG A 32 9.56 -11.16 -1.87
C ARG A 32 10.76 -11.45 -2.77
N ASP A 33 11.97 -11.30 -2.24
CA ASP A 33 13.15 -11.91 -2.83
C ASP A 33 13.33 -13.33 -2.27
N PRO A 34 13.25 -14.40 -3.09
CA PRO A 34 13.49 -15.77 -2.64
C PRO A 34 14.87 -15.99 -2.02
N LYS A 35 15.86 -15.15 -2.34
CA LYS A 35 17.23 -15.25 -1.83
C LYS A 35 17.39 -14.62 -0.45
N ALA A 36 16.51 -13.70 -0.07
CA ALA A 36 16.51 -13.10 1.25
C ALA A 36 15.81 -14.04 2.25
N ARG A 37 16.53 -14.49 3.29
CA ARG A 37 15.95 -15.27 4.41
C ARG A 37 15.13 -14.38 5.35
N ILE A 38 14.18 -13.61 4.80
CA ILE A 38 13.35 -12.66 5.55
C ILE A 38 11.90 -13.16 5.51
N LYS A 39 11.25 -13.22 6.68
CA LYS A 39 9.81 -13.51 6.76
C LYS A 39 9.00 -12.27 6.37
N HIS A 40 8.16 -12.42 5.36
CA HIS A 40 7.21 -11.39 4.91
C HIS A 40 5.80 -11.77 5.32
N ILE A 41 5.06 -10.82 5.87
CA ILE A 41 3.64 -10.97 6.21
C ILE A 41 2.87 -9.89 5.46
N GLN A 42 1.82 -10.30 4.75
CA GLN A 42 0.91 -9.36 4.13
C GLN A 42 -0.17 -8.97 5.12
N ALA A 43 -0.06 -7.77 5.71
CA ALA A 43 -1.06 -7.25 6.63
C ALA A 43 -0.92 -5.73 6.78
N LYS A 44 -2.01 -5.05 7.14
CA LYS A 44 -1.99 -3.63 7.54
C LYS A 44 -1.89 -3.50 9.05
N ALA A 45 -0.86 -2.85 9.57
CA ALA A 45 -0.77 -2.57 11.01
C ALA A 45 -1.95 -1.66 11.46
N ARG A 46 -2.64 -2.05 12.53
CA ARG A 46 -3.73 -1.27 13.14
C ARG A 46 -3.22 -0.32 14.20
N SER A 47 -2.39 -0.83 15.11
CA SER A 47 -1.85 -0.07 16.24
C SER A 47 -0.54 -0.69 16.73
N VAL A 48 0.29 0.14 17.35
CA VAL A 48 1.55 -0.27 17.97
C VAL A 48 1.45 0.02 19.47
N ASP A 49 1.67 -1.01 20.29
CA ASP A 49 1.84 -0.88 21.73
C ASP A 49 3.35 -0.89 22.05
N PHE A 50 3.86 0.24 22.52
CA PHE A 50 5.28 0.41 22.89
C PHE A 50 5.60 -0.12 24.29
N ALA A 51 4.62 -0.19 25.19
CA ALA A 51 4.82 -0.70 26.55
C ALA A 51 4.97 -2.23 26.53
N ARG A 52 4.09 -2.92 25.80
CA ARG A 52 4.13 -4.38 25.62
C ARG A 52 5.07 -4.82 24.50
N LYS A 53 5.56 -3.88 23.69
CA LYS A 53 6.35 -4.12 22.47
C LYS A 53 5.66 -5.09 21.50
N VAL A 54 4.40 -4.78 21.18
CA VAL A 54 3.54 -5.60 20.30
C VAL A 54 2.93 -4.72 19.22
N VAL A 55 2.81 -5.23 18.00
CA VAL A 55 2.02 -4.62 16.92
C VAL A 55 0.78 -5.45 16.66
N THR A 56 -0.39 -4.80 16.63
CA THR A 56 -1.68 -5.43 16.38
C THR A 56 -2.06 -5.29 14.91
N PHE A 57 -2.50 -6.38 14.30
CA PHE A 57 -2.92 -6.46 12.91
C PHE A 57 -4.34 -7.02 12.82
N PRO A 58 -5.20 -6.51 11.91
CA PRO A 58 -6.45 -7.15 11.58
C PRO A 58 -6.17 -8.39 10.71
N ALA A 59 -6.80 -9.49 11.04
CA ALA A 59 -6.62 -10.78 10.37
C ALA A 59 -7.29 -10.83 8.98
N GLY A 60 -8.18 -9.89 8.65
CA GLY A 60 -8.90 -9.86 7.37
C GLY A 60 -8.01 -9.72 6.12
N ASP A 61 -6.71 -9.44 6.28
CA ASP A 61 -5.75 -9.35 5.16
C ASP A 61 -4.98 -10.68 4.93
N LEU A 62 -5.20 -11.72 5.74
CA LEU A 62 -4.62 -13.05 5.56
C LEU A 62 -5.67 -13.98 4.92
N GLU A 63 -5.28 -14.67 3.85
CA GLU A 63 -6.09 -15.61 3.03
C GLU A 63 -6.86 -16.69 3.81
N GLN A 64 -6.63 -16.86 5.13
CA GLN A 64 -7.18 -17.92 5.96
C GLN A 64 -7.85 -17.44 7.26
N SER A 65 -8.04 -16.14 7.45
CA SER A 65 -8.57 -15.62 8.72
C SER A 65 -9.96 -14.99 8.58
N ARG A 66 -10.79 -15.18 9.61
CA ARG A 66 -12.15 -14.64 9.67
C ARG A 66 -12.09 -13.11 9.78
N VAL A 67 -12.98 -12.45 9.03
CA VAL A 67 -13.15 -10.99 9.07
C VAL A 67 -13.47 -10.57 10.52
N GLY A 68 -12.57 -9.82 11.15
CA GLY A 68 -12.77 -9.26 12.49
C GLY A 68 -11.81 -9.78 13.58
N GLU A 69 -11.08 -10.85 13.33
CA GLU A 69 -10.02 -11.28 14.26
C GLU A 69 -8.84 -10.31 14.21
N VAL A 70 -8.19 -10.10 15.35
CA VAL A 70 -6.95 -9.32 15.46
C VAL A 70 -5.85 -10.25 15.97
N PHE A 71 -4.65 -10.10 15.43
CA PHE A 71 -3.48 -10.83 15.88
C PHE A 71 -2.36 -9.89 16.27
N ASP A 72 -1.66 -10.27 17.33
CA ASP A 72 -0.60 -9.50 17.95
C ASP A 72 0.74 -10.12 17.62
N ILE A 73 1.70 -9.31 17.16
CA ILE A 73 3.06 -9.76 16.89
C ILE A 73 4.04 -9.02 17.80
N PRO A 74 4.76 -9.72 18.71
CA PRO A 74 5.78 -9.11 19.53
C PRO A 74 7.01 -8.71 18.71
N TYR A 75 7.70 -7.65 19.13
CA TYR A 75 8.93 -7.18 18.49
C TYR A 75 10.01 -6.80 19.51
N ASP A 76 11.27 -7.05 19.16
CA ASP A 76 12.42 -6.53 19.92
C ASP A 76 12.85 -5.16 19.43
N LYS A 77 12.82 -4.97 18.10
CA LYS A 77 13.10 -3.72 17.41
C LYS A 77 12.03 -3.48 16.34
N LEU A 78 11.45 -2.29 16.34
CA LEU A 78 10.43 -1.87 15.39
C LEU A 78 10.97 -0.77 14.47
N VAL A 79 10.83 -0.98 13.15
CA VAL A 79 11.13 0.02 12.12
C VAL A 79 9.82 0.36 11.41
N ILE A 80 9.44 1.64 11.42
CA ILE A 80 8.18 2.12 10.83
C ILE A 80 8.51 2.89 9.55
N ALA A 81 8.09 2.35 8.41
CA ALA A 81 8.31 2.93 7.08
C ALA A 81 7.00 2.94 6.25
N VAL A 82 5.88 3.33 6.86
CA VAL A 82 4.53 3.27 6.26
C VAL A 82 4.23 4.42 5.27
N GLY A 83 5.13 5.40 5.14
CA GLY A 83 4.90 6.60 4.33
C GLY A 83 3.84 7.54 4.92
N ALA A 84 3.16 8.30 4.06
CA ALA A 84 2.16 9.30 4.45
C ALA A 84 0.87 9.21 3.63
N VAL A 85 -0.26 9.47 4.28
CA VAL A 85 -1.56 9.64 3.61
C VAL A 85 -1.71 11.10 3.15
N THR A 86 -2.43 11.31 2.05
CA THR A 86 -2.58 12.65 1.47
C THR A 86 -3.66 13.35 2.25
N LYS A 87 -3.27 14.48 2.84
CA LYS A 87 -4.16 15.34 3.60
C LYS A 87 -4.87 16.24 2.61
N THR A 88 -6.20 16.20 2.62
CA THR A 88 -7.06 16.98 1.73
C THR A 88 -7.38 18.37 2.27
N PHE A 89 -6.76 18.76 3.40
CA PHE A 89 -6.94 20.05 4.08
C PHE A 89 -8.41 20.47 4.29
N ASP A 90 -9.32 19.49 4.31
CA ASP A 90 -10.77 19.66 4.41
C ASP A 90 -11.36 20.59 3.32
N THR A 91 -10.67 20.71 2.19
CA THR A 91 -11.17 21.44 1.03
C THR A 91 -12.40 20.71 0.47
N PRO A 92 -13.58 21.36 0.44
CA PRO A 92 -14.80 20.73 -0.01
C PRO A 92 -14.70 20.34 -1.49
N GLY A 93 -15.16 19.14 -1.85
CA GLY A 93 -15.15 18.65 -3.22
C GLY A 93 -13.87 17.92 -3.64
N VAL A 94 -12.79 17.95 -2.84
CA VAL A 94 -11.53 17.26 -3.19
C VAL A 94 -11.65 15.76 -3.03
N LYS A 95 -12.32 15.25 -1.98
CA LYS A 95 -12.47 13.80 -1.78
C LYS A 95 -13.40 13.18 -2.83
N GLU A 96 -14.36 13.97 -3.32
CA GLU A 96 -15.41 13.54 -4.23
C GLU A 96 -14.98 13.64 -5.70
N ASN A 97 -14.24 14.69 -6.07
CA ASN A 97 -13.91 14.98 -7.48
C ASN A 97 -12.43 14.80 -7.83
N ALA A 98 -11.51 14.79 -6.87
CA ALA A 98 -10.09 14.64 -7.17
C ALA A 98 -9.68 13.16 -7.23
N ILE A 99 -8.92 12.81 -8.26
CA ILE A 99 -8.20 11.53 -8.30
C ILE A 99 -6.82 11.75 -7.68
N PHE A 100 -6.58 11.17 -6.50
CA PHE A 100 -5.24 11.19 -5.90
C PHE A 100 -4.32 10.32 -6.73
N PHE A 101 -3.12 10.79 -7.07
CA PHE A 101 -2.18 10.01 -7.86
C PHE A 101 -1.08 9.41 -6.98
N LYS A 102 -1.42 8.35 -6.23
CA LYS A 102 -0.51 7.80 -5.20
C LYS A 102 -0.06 6.40 -5.55
N ASP A 103 -1.00 5.60 -6.00
CA ASP A 103 -0.78 4.20 -6.33
C ASP A 103 -1.05 3.93 -7.81
N ILE A 104 -0.56 2.78 -8.28
CA ILE A 104 -0.78 2.32 -9.66
C ILE A 104 -2.28 2.19 -9.97
N GLY A 105 -3.08 1.82 -8.97
CA GLY A 105 -4.54 1.75 -9.10
C GLY A 105 -5.17 3.10 -9.44
N ASP A 106 -4.64 4.19 -8.88
CA ASP A 106 -5.09 5.54 -9.18
C ASP A 106 -4.72 5.94 -10.60
N ALA A 107 -3.49 5.63 -11.01
CA ALA A 107 -3.02 5.93 -12.36
C ALA A 107 -3.84 5.17 -13.43
N GLN A 108 -4.25 3.94 -13.14
CA GLN A 108 -5.20 3.20 -13.99
C GLN A 108 -6.59 3.83 -14.00
N ARG A 109 -7.06 4.38 -12.88
CA ARG A 109 -8.34 5.09 -12.81
C ARG A 109 -8.35 6.33 -13.69
N VAL A 110 -7.30 7.16 -13.61
CA VAL A 110 -7.13 8.32 -14.50
C VAL A 110 -7.22 7.87 -15.97
N LYS A 111 -6.47 6.84 -16.36
CA LYS A 111 -6.50 6.32 -17.73
C LYS A 111 -7.89 5.87 -18.18
N ARG A 112 -8.67 5.22 -17.31
CA ARG A 112 -10.04 4.78 -17.63
C ARG A 112 -11.00 5.95 -17.80
N GLU A 113 -10.97 6.93 -16.89
CA GLU A 113 -11.87 8.08 -16.95
C GLU A 113 -11.60 8.92 -18.22
N TYR A 114 -10.33 9.23 -18.53
CA TYR A 114 -9.97 9.93 -19.77
C TYR A 114 -10.30 9.12 -21.04
N GLY A 115 -10.15 7.79 -21.01
CA GLY A 115 -10.52 6.92 -22.13
C GLY A 115 -12.02 6.85 -22.38
N SER A 116 -12.86 7.00 -21.34
CA SER A 116 -14.32 7.01 -21.47
C SER A 116 -14.91 8.33 -22.00
N VAL A 117 -14.18 9.44 -21.90
CA VAL A 117 -14.63 10.76 -22.38
C VAL A 117 -14.36 10.94 -23.89
N LEU A 118 -13.48 10.12 -24.46
CA LEU A 118 -13.08 10.19 -25.88
C LEU A 118 -13.85 9.21 -26.79
N ASN A 119 -14.90 8.54 -26.31
CA ASN A 119 -15.80 7.69 -27.11
C ASN A 119 -17.25 8.19 -27.03
#